data_AF-A0A7U6B6T5-F1
#
_entry.id   AF-A0A7U6B6T5-F1
#
_cell.length_a   1.000
_cell.length_b   1.000
_cell.length_c   1.000
_cell.angle_alpha   90.00
_cell.angle_beta   90.00
_cell.angle_gamma   90.00
#
_symmetry.space_group_name_H-M   'P 1'
#
loop_
_entity.id
_entity.type
_entity.pdbx_description
1 polymer ?
#
loop_
_entity_poly.entity_id
_entity_poly.type
_entity_poly.pdbx_seq_one_letter_code
_entity_poly.pdbx_strand_id
1 'polypeptide(L)'
;MHRRITLPLLLLLGALPAAVPAAAPAAPGPWSVIAPLVAGTYAGTCGERPGAADAPGAIAVGADGMVRSAGIEFDPRDSELLELWRGPEGKAVRTKVVLRTMYEEAYFLLLPEGDSYNVALKSGERTLGCKGVTTVPKLNERALAIALAPLLEASGSFECRNGAGEPPRTGTFRLAQGHVQLDRRKFDLTQPGTETLAISRGRGMQYSFLMNDGRGVTALYDARGKLKGAAAYERGLPVLGCGAED
;
A
#
# COMPACT_ATOMS: atom_id res chain seq x y z
N MET A 1 35.47 42.54 -71.62
CA MET A 1 35.52 41.15 -71.12
C MET A 1 35.42 41.15 -69.60
N HIS A 2 34.21 41.13 -69.02
CA HIS A 2 33.99 41.01 -67.58
C HIS A 2 32.95 39.92 -67.33
N ARG A 3 33.41 38.76 -66.87
CA ARG A 3 32.62 37.58 -66.50
C ARG A 3 32.08 37.79 -65.08
N ARG A 4 30.76 37.92 -64.93
CA ARG A 4 30.11 37.84 -63.61
C ARG A 4 29.93 36.37 -63.24
N ILE A 5 30.53 35.96 -62.14
CA ILE A 5 30.39 34.64 -61.53
C ILE A 5 29.25 34.73 -60.52
N THR A 6 28.19 33.97 -60.77
CA THR A 6 27.06 33.80 -59.85
C THR A 6 27.38 32.63 -58.91
N LEU A 7 27.57 32.89 -57.62
CA LEU A 7 27.70 31.85 -56.59
C LEU A 7 26.29 31.38 -56.16
N PRO A 8 26.03 30.07 -56.04
CA PRO A 8 24.77 29.58 -55.48
C PRO A 8 24.85 29.60 -53.95
N LEU A 9 23.83 30.20 -53.33
CA LEU A 9 23.62 30.23 -51.89
C LEU A 9 23.10 28.86 -51.42
N LEU A 10 23.96 28.04 -50.81
CA LEU A 10 23.55 26.80 -50.14
C LEU A 10 22.82 27.15 -48.84
N LEU A 11 21.50 26.91 -48.81
CA LEU A 11 20.68 26.91 -47.60
C LEU A 11 20.99 25.65 -46.77
N LEU A 12 21.73 25.83 -45.68
CA LEU A 12 21.89 24.84 -44.62
C LEU A 12 20.57 24.75 -43.82
N LEU A 13 19.80 23.70 -44.07
CA LEU A 13 18.69 23.26 -43.21
C LEU A 13 19.25 22.76 -41.88
N GLY A 14 19.23 23.62 -40.86
CA GLY A 14 19.49 23.21 -39.48
C GLY A 14 18.37 22.30 -38.99
N ALA A 15 18.70 21.03 -38.70
CA ALA A 15 17.80 20.12 -38.02
C ALA A 15 17.60 20.59 -36.57
N LEU A 16 16.37 20.99 -36.23
CA LEU A 16 15.96 21.25 -34.85
C LEU A 16 16.04 19.95 -34.05
N PRO A 17 16.66 19.94 -32.85
CA PRO A 17 16.64 18.77 -31.99
C PRO A 17 15.19 18.46 -31.60
N ALA A 18 14.76 17.23 -31.86
CA ALA A 18 13.46 16.74 -31.43
C ALA A 18 13.35 16.90 -29.91
N ALA A 19 12.39 17.71 -29.46
CA ALA A 19 12.09 17.86 -28.04
C ALA A 19 11.71 16.48 -27.48
N VAL A 20 12.57 15.94 -26.63
CA VAL A 20 12.25 14.72 -25.87
C VAL A 20 11.03 15.07 -25.03
N PRO A 21 9.88 14.38 -25.18
CA PRO A 21 8.72 14.66 -24.35
C PRO A 21 9.12 14.46 -22.89
N ALA A 22 8.95 15.51 -22.09
CA ALA A 22 9.15 15.44 -20.66
C ALA A 22 8.28 14.30 -20.13
N ALA A 23 8.90 13.33 -19.44
CA ALA A 23 8.17 12.26 -18.80
C ALA A 23 7.09 12.89 -17.90
N ALA A 24 5.84 12.47 -18.10
CA ALA A 24 4.75 12.88 -17.22
C ALA A 24 5.17 12.60 -15.77
N PRO A 25 4.88 13.49 -14.81
CA PRO A 25 5.20 13.24 -13.41
C PRO A 25 4.61 11.88 -13.02
N ALA A 26 5.44 11.04 -12.38
CA ALA A 26 5.00 9.74 -11.91
C ALA A 26 3.73 9.92 -11.08
N ALA A 27 2.70 9.14 -11.39
CA ALA A 27 1.48 9.14 -10.58
C ALA A 27 1.87 8.92 -9.11
N PRO A 28 1.29 9.68 -8.17
CA PRO A 28 1.67 9.58 -6.78
C PRO A 28 1.47 8.13 -6.29
N GLY A 29 2.53 7.52 -5.77
CA GLY A 29 2.54 6.10 -5.40
C GLY A 29 1.62 5.78 -4.21
N PRO A 30 1.42 4.50 -3.86
CA PRO A 30 0.46 4.08 -2.84
C PRO A 30 0.60 4.77 -1.48
N TRP A 31 1.85 5.08 -1.08
CA TRP A 31 2.13 5.81 0.15
C TRP A 31 1.45 7.17 0.21
N SER A 32 1.26 7.86 -0.91
CA SER A 32 0.58 9.17 -0.95
C SER A 32 -0.88 9.11 -0.47
N VAL A 33 -1.55 7.97 -0.64
CA VAL A 33 -2.92 7.74 -0.18
C VAL A 33 -2.94 7.31 1.29
N ILE A 34 -1.91 6.59 1.71
CA ILE A 34 -1.84 5.99 3.06
C ILE A 34 -1.30 7.00 4.08
N ALA A 35 -0.30 7.80 3.72
CA ALA A 35 0.36 8.75 4.59
C ALA A 35 -0.63 9.66 5.36
N PRO A 36 -1.67 10.26 4.74
CA PRO A 36 -2.64 11.08 5.47
C PRO A 36 -3.42 10.34 6.57
N LEU A 37 -3.61 9.02 6.42
CA LEU A 37 -4.32 8.18 7.39
C LEU A 37 -3.45 7.83 8.61
N VAL A 38 -2.13 7.84 8.44
CA VAL A 38 -1.14 7.56 9.48
C VAL A 38 -0.36 8.80 9.92
N ALA A 39 -0.62 9.95 9.32
CA ALA A 39 0.01 11.22 9.69
C ALA A 39 -0.33 11.58 11.13
N GLY A 40 0.69 11.98 11.89
CA GLY A 40 0.54 12.31 13.29
C GLY A 40 1.83 12.19 14.08
N THR A 41 1.72 12.49 15.37
CA THR A 41 2.81 12.38 16.34
C THR A 41 2.51 11.27 17.32
N TYR A 42 3.42 10.32 17.38
CA TYR A 42 3.35 9.09 18.15
C TYR A 42 4.20 9.25 19.41
N ALA A 43 3.66 9.96 20.39
CA ALA A 43 4.35 10.28 21.63
C ALA A 43 4.23 9.12 22.64
N GLY A 44 5.32 8.87 23.37
CA GLY A 44 5.38 7.84 24.39
C GLY A 44 6.73 7.86 25.10
N THR A 45 7.10 6.73 25.70
CA THR A 45 8.43 6.56 26.28
C THR A 45 9.31 5.86 25.24
N CYS A 46 10.35 6.55 24.77
CA CYS A 46 11.19 6.11 23.66
C CYS A 46 12.64 5.90 24.10
N GLY A 47 13.32 4.94 23.48
CA GLY A 47 14.73 4.67 23.69
C GLY A 47 15.39 4.11 22.43
N GLU A 48 16.61 4.56 22.14
CA GLU A 48 17.45 4.00 21.07
C GLU A 48 17.92 2.59 21.45
N ARG A 49 17.98 1.72 20.44
CA ARG A 49 18.28 0.30 20.58
C ARG A 49 19.52 -0.08 19.77
N PRO A 50 20.43 -0.89 20.35
CA PRO A 50 20.50 -1.24 21.77
C PRO A 50 21.05 -0.08 22.64
N GLY A 51 20.61 0.00 23.91
CA GLY A 51 21.44 0.64 24.95
C GLY A 51 21.09 2.04 25.45
N ALA A 52 20.14 2.79 24.87
CA ALA A 52 19.73 4.07 25.46
C ALA A 52 18.66 3.90 26.55
N ALA A 53 18.73 4.76 27.57
CA ALA A 53 17.68 4.86 28.57
C ALA A 53 16.37 5.39 27.95
N ASP A 54 15.26 4.85 28.40
CA ASP A 54 13.94 5.28 27.97
C ASP A 54 13.61 6.67 28.53
N ALA A 55 13.20 7.60 27.66
CA ALA A 55 12.79 8.95 28.02
C ALA A 55 11.53 9.38 27.23
N PRO A 56 10.81 10.43 27.66
CA PRO A 56 9.73 10.99 26.85
C PRO A 56 10.23 11.35 25.44
N GLY A 57 9.54 10.86 24.42
CA GLY A 57 9.91 11.08 23.03
C GLY A 57 8.73 10.84 22.09
N ALA A 58 8.95 11.03 20.80
CA ALA A 58 7.93 10.80 19.80
C ALA A 58 8.52 10.43 18.44
N ILE A 59 7.81 9.61 17.69
CA ILE A 59 8.02 9.44 16.24
C ILE A 59 6.92 10.24 15.53
N ALA A 60 7.25 10.95 14.45
CA ALA A 60 6.29 11.74 13.71
C ALA A 60 6.21 11.27 12.26
N VAL A 61 4.99 11.17 11.74
CA VAL A 61 4.73 11.02 10.31
C VAL A 61 4.21 12.37 9.82
N GLY A 62 5.03 13.05 9.01
CA GLY A 62 4.74 14.38 8.49
C GLY A 62 3.66 14.39 7.41
N ALA A 63 3.16 15.58 7.09
CA ALA A 63 2.23 15.78 5.98
C ALA A 63 2.86 15.49 4.60
N ASP A 64 4.20 15.56 4.53
CA ASP A 64 5.01 15.12 3.38
C ASP A 64 5.15 13.59 3.29
N GLY A 65 4.60 12.86 4.27
CA GLY A 65 4.67 11.40 4.36
C GLY A 65 6.01 10.86 4.88
N MET A 66 6.93 11.73 5.28
CA MET A 66 8.22 11.30 5.84
C MET A 66 8.07 10.93 7.32
N VAL A 67 8.81 9.92 7.77
CA VAL A 67 8.83 9.48 9.17
C VAL A 67 10.11 10.00 9.83
N ARG A 68 9.97 10.67 10.97
CA ARG A 68 11.09 11.36 11.64
C ARG A 68 11.07 11.17 13.15
N SER A 69 12.25 11.03 13.75
CA SER A 69 12.45 11.15 15.20
C SER A 69 13.93 11.27 15.54
N ALA A 70 14.31 12.12 16.50
CA ALA A 70 15.66 12.13 17.10
C ALA A 70 16.84 12.05 16.09
N GLY A 71 16.75 12.81 14.99
CA GLY A 71 17.76 12.83 13.92
C GLY A 71 17.78 11.59 13.02
N ILE A 72 16.78 10.71 13.14
CA ILE A 72 16.49 9.59 12.23
C ILE A 72 15.39 10.06 11.28
N GLU A 73 15.60 9.85 9.99
CA GLU A 73 14.60 10.06 8.95
C GLU A 73 14.45 8.78 8.11
N PHE A 74 13.22 8.55 7.65
CA PHE A 74 12.88 7.48 6.74
C PHE A 74 11.86 8.00 5.73
N ASP A 75 12.13 7.74 4.45
CA ASP A 75 11.18 7.98 3.36
C ASP A 75 10.46 6.67 3.00
N PRO A 76 9.18 6.51 3.37
CA PRO A 76 8.48 5.28 3.08
C PRO A 76 8.13 5.08 1.61
N ARG A 77 8.32 6.10 0.75
CA ARG A 77 8.17 5.94 -0.71
C ARG A 77 9.19 4.97 -1.28
N ASP A 78 10.31 4.78 -0.58
CA ASP A 78 11.33 3.80 -0.94
C ASP A 78 11.11 2.42 -0.29
N SER A 79 10.01 2.23 0.44
CA SER A 79 9.67 0.92 1.02
C SER A 79 9.49 -0.13 -0.07
N GLU A 80 10.02 -1.32 0.21
CA GLU A 80 9.86 -2.51 -0.62
C GLU A 80 8.60 -3.27 -0.22
N LEU A 81 8.24 -3.22 1.06
CA LEU A 81 6.98 -3.72 1.59
C LEU A 81 6.26 -2.63 2.38
N LEU A 82 4.98 -2.47 2.08
CA LEU A 82 3.99 -1.82 2.91
C LEU A 82 2.93 -2.84 3.30
N GLU A 83 2.65 -2.97 4.59
CA GLU A 83 1.56 -3.78 5.13
C GLU A 83 0.69 -2.91 6.04
N LEU A 84 -0.62 -2.92 5.79
CA LEU A 84 -1.63 -2.45 6.73
C LEU A 84 -2.45 -3.63 7.17
N TRP A 85 -2.72 -3.68 8.46
CA TRP A 85 -3.66 -4.62 9.03
C TRP A 85 -4.64 -3.85 9.90
N ARG A 86 -5.92 -4.19 9.82
CA ARG A 86 -6.98 -3.66 10.67
C ARG A 86 -7.86 -4.82 11.07
N GLY A 87 -8.07 -5.03 12.36
CA GLY A 87 -8.92 -6.14 12.79
C GLY A 87 -9.45 -5.97 14.21
N PRO A 88 -10.43 -6.79 14.59
CA PRO A 88 -10.90 -6.85 15.96
C PRO A 88 -9.81 -7.42 16.87
N GLU A 89 -9.59 -6.78 18.00
CA GLU A 89 -8.77 -7.29 19.10
C GLU A 89 -9.57 -7.11 20.41
N GLY A 90 -10.19 -8.21 20.85
CA GLY A 90 -11.18 -8.15 21.93
C GLY A 90 -12.39 -7.29 21.55
N LYS A 91 -12.64 -6.21 22.30
CA LYS A 91 -13.74 -5.26 22.05
C LYS A 91 -13.34 -4.05 21.20
N ALA A 92 -12.05 -3.91 20.88
CA ALA A 92 -11.51 -2.79 20.13
C ALA A 92 -11.22 -3.18 18.68
N VAL A 93 -11.10 -2.18 17.82
CA VAL A 93 -10.44 -2.33 16.51
C VAL A 93 -9.02 -1.83 16.66
N ARG A 94 -8.06 -2.60 16.15
CA ARG A 94 -6.64 -2.26 16.19
C ARG A 94 -6.09 -2.24 14.78
N THR A 95 -5.02 -1.45 14.62
CA THR A 95 -4.31 -1.31 13.36
C THR A 95 -2.84 -1.58 13.55
N LYS A 96 -2.26 -2.22 12.54
CA LYS A 96 -0.82 -2.38 12.37
C LYS A 96 -0.40 -1.76 11.03
N VAL A 97 0.73 -1.08 11.04
CA VAL A 97 1.40 -0.52 9.86
C VAL A 97 2.83 -1.00 9.87
N VAL A 98 3.28 -1.59 8.77
CA VAL A 98 4.67 -2.01 8.57
C VAL A 98 5.15 -1.44 7.26
N LEU A 99 6.20 -0.66 7.33
CA LEU A 99 6.91 -0.10 6.19
C LEU A 99 8.35 -0.54 6.31
N ARG A 100 8.89 -1.24 5.31
CA ARG A 100 10.29 -1.70 5.36
C ARG A 100 10.96 -1.69 4.00
N THR A 101 12.25 -1.40 4.00
CA THR A 101 13.14 -1.64 2.86
C THR A 101 13.53 -3.11 2.77
N MET A 102 14.17 -3.51 1.67
CA MET A 102 14.83 -4.81 1.58
C MET A 102 15.86 -4.93 2.71
N TYR A 103 15.99 -6.14 3.26
CA TYR A 103 16.90 -6.46 4.37
C TYR A 103 16.73 -5.64 5.65
N GLU A 104 15.63 -4.87 5.77
CA GLU A 104 15.27 -4.10 6.96
C GLU A 104 16.34 -3.07 7.37
N GLU A 105 17.05 -2.49 6.40
CA GLU A 105 17.98 -1.38 6.62
C GLU A 105 17.27 -0.14 7.15
N ALA A 106 16.01 0.08 6.75
CA ALA A 106 15.13 1.08 7.32
C ALA A 106 13.70 0.54 7.43
N TYR A 107 13.01 0.91 8.50
CA TYR A 107 11.61 0.55 8.69
C TYR A 107 10.87 1.54 9.58
N PHE A 108 9.54 1.56 9.43
CA PHE A 108 8.61 2.10 10.41
C PHE A 108 7.57 1.04 10.78
N LEU A 109 7.39 0.83 12.07
CA LEU A 109 6.39 -0.07 12.63
C LEU A 109 5.44 0.73 13.52
N LEU A 110 4.14 0.53 13.31
CA LEU A 110 3.08 0.89 14.24
C LEU A 110 2.35 -0.42 14.54
N LEU A 111 2.43 -0.90 15.77
CA LEU A 111 1.79 -2.12 16.23
C LEU A 111 0.61 -1.78 17.15
N PRO A 112 -0.32 -2.72 17.37
CA PRO A 112 -1.38 -2.56 18.35
C PRO A 112 -0.83 -2.21 19.73
N GLU A 113 -1.61 -1.45 20.49
CA GLU A 113 -1.28 -1.09 21.87
C GLU A 113 -1.23 -2.36 22.74
N GLY A 114 -0.19 -2.50 23.56
CA GLY A 114 0.03 -3.67 24.42
C GLY A 114 1.36 -4.38 24.13
N ASP A 115 1.93 -4.17 22.93
CA ASP A 115 3.26 -4.65 22.58
C ASP A 115 4.37 -3.84 23.31
N SER A 116 5.49 -4.50 23.63
CA SER A 116 6.57 -3.94 24.45
C SER A 116 7.29 -2.74 23.81
N TYR A 117 7.14 -2.53 22.50
CA TYR A 117 7.38 -1.30 21.75
C TYR A 117 6.40 -1.22 20.59
N ASN A 118 5.30 -0.49 20.78
CA ASN A 118 4.23 -0.47 19.81
C ASN A 118 4.41 0.59 18.70
N VAL A 119 5.49 1.37 18.73
CA VAL A 119 5.97 2.15 17.57
C VAL A 119 7.50 2.05 17.48
N ALA A 120 8.03 1.83 16.27
CA ALA A 120 9.47 1.79 16.05
C ALA A 120 9.87 2.43 14.72
N LEU A 121 11.06 3.02 14.69
CA LEU A 121 11.68 3.61 13.52
C LEU A 121 13.14 3.17 13.46
N LYS A 122 13.57 2.61 12.33
CA LYS A 122 14.96 2.26 12.07
C LYS A 122 15.46 2.96 10.80
N SER A 123 16.72 3.40 10.82
CA SER A 123 17.47 3.82 9.64
C SER A 123 18.95 3.50 9.83
N GLY A 124 19.50 2.63 8.98
CA GLY A 124 20.84 2.08 9.14
C GLY A 124 20.97 1.32 10.46
N GLU A 125 22.03 1.62 11.22
CA GLU A 125 22.30 0.98 12.52
C GLU A 125 21.44 1.53 13.66
N ARG A 126 20.74 2.65 13.46
CA ARG A 126 19.98 3.32 14.52
C ARG A 126 18.55 2.85 14.53
N THR A 127 18.09 2.39 15.69
CA THR A 127 16.69 1.99 15.92
C THR A 127 16.14 2.72 17.12
N LEU A 128 15.02 3.42 16.97
CA LEU A 128 14.26 4.02 18.05
C LEU A 128 12.97 3.22 18.28
N GLY A 129 12.76 2.74 19.50
CA GLY A 129 11.51 2.09 19.90
C GLY A 129 10.78 2.93 20.95
N CYS A 130 9.47 3.10 20.77
CA CYS A 130 8.58 3.79 21.70
C CYS A 130 7.51 2.83 22.24
N LYS A 131 7.19 2.98 23.52
CA LYS A 131 6.14 2.22 24.22
C LYS A 131 5.10 3.17 24.82
N GLY A 132 3.89 2.63 25.06
CA GLY A 132 2.78 3.40 25.61
C GLY A 132 2.24 4.45 24.64
N VAL A 133 2.45 4.25 23.34
CA VAL A 133 1.94 5.16 22.32
C VAL A 133 0.49 4.81 22.05
N THR A 134 -0.40 5.79 22.10
CA THR A 134 -1.78 5.63 21.62
C THR A 134 -1.82 5.66 20.10
N THR A 135 -2.30 4.60 19.46
CA THR A 135 -2.37 4.45 17.99
C THR A 135 -3.25 5.53 17.32
N VAL A 136 -3.06 5.76 16.02
CA VAL A 136 -3.81 6.77 15.26
C VAL A 136 -5.29 6.35 15.11
N PRO A 137 -6.25 7.18 15.56
CA PRO A 137 -7.67 6.89 15.40
C PRO A 137 -8.12 6.75 13.94
N LYS A 138 -7.52 7.51 13.02
CA LYS A 138 -7.99 7.64 11.62
C LYS A 138 -8.04 6.33 10.83
N LEU A 139 -7.06 5.44 10.99
CA LEU A 139 -7.10 4.12 10.35
C LEU A 139 -8.16 3.20 10.99
N ASN A 140 -8.53 3.44 12.25
CA ASN A 140 -9.56 2.67 12.94
C ASN A 140 -10.99 3.16 12.62
N GLU A 141 -11.14 4.42 12.19
CA GLU A 141 -12.45 5.09 11.99
C GLU A 141 -13.35 4.42 10.94
N ARG A 142 -12.78 3.74 9.94
CA ARG A 142 -13.55 3.08 8.87
C ARG A 142 -12.79 1.90 8.28
N ALA A 143 -13.47 1.07 7.50
CA ALA A 143 -12.85 -0.04 6.79
C ALA A 143 -11.75 0.43 5.84
N LEU A 144 -10.66 -0.34 5.70
CA LEU A 144 -9.55 -0.02 4.79
C LEU A 144 -10.04 0.04 3.34
N ALA A 145 -10.99 -0.84 2.95
CA ALA A 145 -11.64 -0.79 1.63
C ALA A 145 -12.30 0.57 1.31
N ILE A 146 -12.72 1.32 2.32
CA ILE A 146 -13.30 2.66 2.15
C ILE A 146 -12.21 3.73 2.24
N ALA A 147 -11.33 3.65 3.25
CA ALA A 147 -10.28 4.64 3.46
C ALA A 147 -9.28 4.69 2.30
N LEU A 148 -9.08 3.57 1.61
CA LEU A 148 -8.11 3.39 0.53
C LEU A 148 -8.80 3.15 -0.82
N ALA A 149 -10.04 3.62 -0.98
CA ALA A 149 -10.79 3.50 -2.23
C ALA A 149 -9.98 3.90 -3.49
N PRO A 150 -9.17 4.99 -3.49
CA PRO A 150 -8.35 5.34 -4.66
C PRO A 150 -7.31 4.28 -5.07
N LEU A 151 -6.95 3.36 -4.17
CA LEU A 151 -6.05 2.24 -4.47
C LEU A 151 -6.83 0.96 -4.78
N LEU A 152 -7.93 0.72 -4.07
CA LEU A 152 -8.58 -0.59 -4.03
C LEU A 152 -9.79 -0.71 -4.96
N GLU A 153 -10.50 0.37 -5.25
CA GLU A 153 -11.68 0.27 -6.10
C GLU A 153 -11.32 -0.19 -7.51
N ALA A 154 -11.94 -1.30 -7.92
CA ALA A 154 -11.65 -1.93 -9.19
C ALA A 154 -12.81 -2.78 -9.65
N SER A 155 -12.90 -2.98 -10.96
CA SER A 155 -13.82 -3.91 -11.58
C SER A 155 -13.17 -4.62 -12.75
N GLY A 156 -13.58 -5.85 -13.01
CA GLY A 156 -13.07 -6.62 -14.13
C GLY A 156 -13.86 -7.90 -14.37
N SER A 157 -13.59 -8.54 -15.50
CA SER A 157 -14.11 -9.86 -15.84
C SER A 157 -12.92 -10.81 -15.97
N PHE A 158 -13.04 -11.99 -15.39
CA PHE A 158 -11.97 -12.97 -15.34
C PHE A 158 -12.50 -14.37 -15.60
N GLU A 159 -11.64 -15.27 -16.07
CA GLU A 159 -11.92 -16.70 -15.98
C GLU A 159 -11.90 -17.10 -14.50
N CYS A 160 -12.94 -17.77 -14.07
CA CYS A 160 -13.16 -18.22 -12.71
C CYS A 160 -13.26 -19.73 -12.66
N ARG A 161 -12.71 -20.32 -11.60
CA ARG A 161 -12.76 -21.74 -11.30
C ARG A 161 -13.32 -21.93 -9.90
N ASN A 162 -14.36 -22.76 -9.81
CA ASN A 162 -14.82 -23.30 -8.54
C ASN A 162 -13.88 -24.47 -8.16
N GLY A 163 -14.02 -25.02 -6.93
CA GLY A 163 -13.23 -26.16 -6.47
C GLY A 163 -13.15 -27.33 -7.49
N ALA A 164 -12.16 -28.22 -7.30
CA ALA A 164 -11.76 -29.22 -8.30
C ALA A 164 -12.94 -29.93 -9.01
N GLY A 165 -13.01 -29.79 -10.34
CA GLY A 165 -13.90 -30.56 -11.22
C GLY A 165 -14.90 -29.75 -12.05
N GLU A 166 -15.06 -28.45 -11.80
CA GLU A 166 -15.95 -27.61 -12.62
C GLU A 166 -15.21 -26.93 -13.78
N PRO A 167 -15.86 -26.79 -14.96
CA PRO A 167 -15.27 -26.07 -16.07
C PRO A 167 -15.09 -24.59 -15.70
N PRO A 168 -14.00 -23.95 -16.20
CA PRO A 168 -13.83 -22.52 -16.01
C PRO A 168 -14.99 -21.73 -16.64
N ARG A 169 -15.35 -20.62 -16.01
CA ARG A 169 -16.43 -19.73 -16.46
C ARG A 169 -16.04 -18.28 -16.31
N THR A 170 -16.57 -17.41 -17.16
CA THR A 170 -16.39 -15.97 -16.96
C THR A 170 -17.17 -15.50 -15.74
N GLY A 171 -16.48 -14.95 -14.75
CA GLY A 171 -17.07 -14.23 -13.62
C GLY A 171 -16.70 -12.75 -13.66
N THR A 172 -17.45 -11.96 -12.89
CA THR A 172 -17.19 -10.53 -12.73
C THR A 172 -16.74 -10.22 -11.33
N PHE A 173 -15.85 -9.26 -11.18
CA PHE A 173 -15.46 -8.70 -9.90
C PHE A 173 -15.77 -7.21 -9.87
N ARG A 174 -16.22 -6.73 -8.72
CA ARG A 174 -16.29 -5.30 -8.41
C ARG A 174 -16.03 -5.09 -6.93
N LEU A 175 -15.06 -4.23 -6.61
CA LEU A 175 -14.88 -3.62 -5.30
C LEU A 175 -15.17 -2.13 -5.44
N ALA A 176 -16.19 -1.65 -4.74
CA ALA A 176 -16.55 -0.24 -4.70
C ALA A 176 -17.23 0.07 -3.36
N GLN A 177 -16.88 1.20 -2.75
CA GLN A 177 -17.54 1.75 -1.56
C GLN A 177 -17.65 0.74 -0.41
N GLY A 178 -16.62 -0.07 -0.18
CA GLY A 178 -16.63 -1.10 0.88
C GLY A 178 -17.50 -2.33 0.58
N HIS A 179 -17.95 -2.52 -0.66
CA HIS A 179 -18.69 -3.71 -1.07
C HIS A 179 -17.93 -4.47 -2.16
N VAL A 180 -17.85 -5.79 -2.01
CA VAL A 180 -17.33 -6.67 -3.06
C VAL A 180 -18.44 -7.52 -3.63
N GLN A 181 -18.51 -7.55 -4.95
CA GLN A 181 -19.22 -8.59 -5.68
C GLN A 181 -18.19 -9.40 -6.47
N LEU A 182 -18.14 -10.70 -6.18
CA LEU A 182 -17.41 -11.67 -6.98
C LEU A 182 -18.40 -12.68 -7.53
N ASP A 183 -18.73 -12.53 -8.80
CA ASP A 183 -19.79 -13.24 -9.49
C ASP A 183 -21.14 -13.08 -8.76
N ARG A 184 -21.70 -14.16 -8.19
CA ARG A 184 -22.95 -14.12 -7.41
C ARG A 184 -22.71 -13.86 -5.91
N ARG A 185 -21.46 -13.92 -5.45
CA ARG A 185 -21.09 -13.74 -4.05
C ARG A 185 -20.95 -12.27 -3.75
N LYS A 186 -21.52 -11.85 -2.61
CA LYS A 186 -21.47 -10.46 -2.14
C LYS A 186 -20.86 -10.43 -0.74
N PHE A 187 -19.98 -9.46 -0.52
CA PHE A 187 -19.33 -9.21 0.75
C PHE A 187 -19.53 -7.74 1.11
N ASP A 188 -19.97 -7.52 2.34
CA ASP A 188 -20.05 -6.19 2.94
C ASP A 188 -18.85 -6.00 3.85
N LEU A 189 -17.85 -5.25 3.36
CA LEU A 189 -16.59 -5.03 4.05
C LEU A 189 -16.70 -3.96 5.15
N THR A 190 -17.88 -3.37 5.32
CA THR A 190 -18.18 -2.47 6.45
C THR A 190 -18.50 -3.23 7.72
N GLN A 191 -18.82 -4.52 7.60
CA GLN A 191 -19.05 -5.39 8.74
C GLN A 191 -17.75 -5.66 9.52
N PRO A 192 -17.85 -6.02 10.81
CA PRO A 192 -16.68 -6.43 11.58
C PRO A 192 -15.95 -7.60 10.92
N GLY A 193 -14.64 -7.43 10.74
CA GLY A 193 -13.76 -8.40 10.13
C GLY A 193 -12.31 -7.95 10.18
N THR A 194 -11.43 -8.80 9.69
CA THR A 194 -9.99 -8.55 9.59
C THR A 194 -9.65 -8.16 8.15
N GLU A 195 -8.99 -7.03 8.00
CA GLU A 195 -8.51 -6.49 6.74
C GLU A 195 -6.98 -6.51 6.71
N THR A 196 -6.42 -6.95 5.60
CA THR A 196 -5.00 -6.87 5.33
C THR A 196 -4.79 -6.25 3.96
N LEU A 197 -3.93 -5.25 3.87
CA LEU A 197 -3.40 -4.71 2.63
C LEU A 197 -1.88 -4.92 2.63
N ALA A 198 -1.37 -5.66 1.66
CA ALA A 198 0.06 -5.78 1.41
C ALA A 198 0.40 -5.20 0.03
N ILE A 199 1.45 -4.38 -0.04
CA ILE A 199 1.97 -3.79 -1.27
C ILE A 199 3.45 -4.12 -1.33
N SER A 200 3.86 -4.82 -2.39
CA SER A 200 5.24 -5.17 -2.65
C SER A 200 5.73 -4.43 -3.88
N ARG A 201 6.80 -3.65 -3.73
CA ARG A 201 7.37 -2.86 -4.82
C ARG A 201 7.71 -3.78 -5.99
N GLY A 202 7.27 -3.40 -7.19
CA GLY A 202 7.46 -4.18 -8.41
C GLY A 202 6.62 -5.46 -8.56
N ARG A 203 5.95 -5.96 -7.51
CA ARG A 203 5.09 -7.17 -7.60
C ARG A 203 3.60 -6.85 -7.66
N GLY A 204 3.17 -5.78 -7.00
CA GLY A 204 1.77 -5.36 -6.95
C GLY A 204 1.21 -5.36 -5.53
N MET A 205 -0.10 -5.52 -5.44
CA MET A 205 -0.85 -5.33 -4.21
C MET A 205 -1.82 -6.49 -3.98
N GLN A 206 -1.99 -6.87 -2.73
CA GLN A 206 -3.00 -7.81 -2.27
C GLN A 206 -3.83 -7.16 -1.18
N TYR A 207 -5.15 -7.15 -1.36
CA TYR A 207 -6.10 -6.79 -0.32
C TYR A 207 -6.90 -8.03 0.06
N SER A 208 -7.04 -8.30 1.35
CA SER A 208 -7.81 -9.42 1.89
C SER A 208 -8.74 -8.93 2.99
N PHE A 209 -9.96 -9.48 3.00
CA PHE A 209 -10.96 -9.27 4.03
C PHE A 209 -11.48 -10.62 4.53
N LEU A 210 -11.51 -10.81 5.84
CA LEU A 210 -12.02 -12.01 6.50
C LEU A 210 -13.10 -11.64 7.52
N MET A 211 -14.31 -12.15 7.32
CA MET A 211 -15.43 -12.04 8.24
C MET A 211 -15.26 -12.98 9.43
N ASN A 212 -15.91 -12.64 10.54
CA ASN A 212 -15.91 -13.49 11.76
C ASN A 212 -16.56 -14.86 11.56
N ASP A 213 -17.42 -15.02 10.54
CA ASP A 213 -18.03 -16.30 10.17
C ASP A 213 -17.12 -17.18 9.27
N GLY A 214 -15.89 -16.73 9.00
CA GLY A 214 -14.89 -17.41 8.20
C GLY A 214 -15.04 -17.21 6.69
N ARG A 215 -16.03 -16.44 6.22
CA ARG A 215 -16.11 -16.04 4.81
C ARG A 215 -15.10 -14.92 4.54
N GLY A 216 -14.52 -14.92 3.35
CA GLY A 216 -13.56 -13.87 3.00
C GLY A 216 -13.43 -13.65 1.52
N VAL A 217 -12.72 -12.58 1.18
CA VAL A 217 -12.38 -12.24 -0.20
C VAL A 217 -10.98 -11.67 -0.26
N THR A 218 -10.25 -12.03 -1.31
CA THR A 218 -8.95 -11.46 -1.66
C THR A 218 -9.05 -10.84 -3.04
N ALA A 219 -8.44 -9.68 -3.23
CA ALA A 219 -8.24 -9.01 -4.51
C ALA A 219 -6.73 -8.84 -4.77
N LEU A 220 -6.29 -9.22 -5.97
CA LEU A 220 -4.90 -9.18 -6.40
C LEU A 220 -4.75 -8.15 -7.52
N TYR A 221 -3.76 -7.28 -7.38
CA TYR A 221 -3.45 -6.21 -8.31
C TYR A 221 -2.00 -6.37 -8.79
N ASP A 222 -1.76 -6.02 -10.06
CA ASP A 222 -0.41 -5.97 -10.61
C ASP A 222 0.39 -4.75 -10.09
N ALA A 223 1.66 -4.64 -10.50
CA ALA A 223 2.53 -3.52 -10.12
C ALA A 223 2.05 -2.14 -10.58
N ARG A 224 1.08 -2.07 -11.50
CA ARG A 224 0.47 -0.83 -11.99
C ARG A 224 -0.86 -0.53 -11.28
N GLY A 225 -1.25 -1.34 -10.30
CA GLY A 225 -2.51 -1.21 -9.58
C GLY A 225 -3.72 -1.73 -10.35
N LYS A 226 -3.53 -2.48 -11.44
CA LYS A 226 -4.65 -3.08 -12.17
C LYS A 226 -5.01 -4.42 -11.53
N LEU A 227 -6.29 -4.61 -11.26
CA LEU A 227 -6.82 -5.89 -10.78
C LEU A 227 -6.50 -7.03 -11.78
N LYS A 228 -5.86 -8.10 -11.29
CA LYS A 228 -5.46 -9.28 -12.06
C LYS A 228 -6.14 -10.57 -11.61
N GLY A 229 -6.70 -10.58 -10.40
CA GLY A 229 -7.44 -11.71 -9.89
C GLY A 229 -8.15 -11.42 -8.57
N ALA A 230 -9.00 -12.35 -8.17
CA ALA A 230 -9.70 -12.31 -6.90
C ALA A 230 -10.12 -13.72 -6.49
N ALA A 231 -10.25 -13.96 -5.20
CA ALA A 231 -10.69 -15.24 -4.66
C ALA A 231 -11.68 -15.03 -3.52
N ALA A 232 -12.68 -15.91 -3.42
CA ALA A 232 -13.57 -16.00 -2.28
C ALA A 232 -13.23 -17.24 -1.45
N TYR A 233 -13.39 -17.10 -0.14
CA TYR A 233 -13.08 -18.12 0.85
C TYR A 233 -14.28 -18.41 1.73
N GLU A 234 -14.39 -19.66 2.18
CA GLU A 234 -15.29 -20.09 3.23
C GLU A 234 -14.51 -20.93 4.24
N ARG A 235 -14.56 -20.55 5.52
CA ARG A 235 -13.79 -21.18 6.61
C ARG A 235 -12.29 -21.27 6.29
N GLY A 236 -11.76 -20.24 5.62
CA GLY A 236 -10.35 -20.16 5.20
C GLY A 236 -9.97 -20.99 3.97
N LEU A 237 -10.89 -21.76 3.39
CA LEU A 237 -10.64 -22.53 2.17
C LEU A 237 -11.14 -21.79 0.93
N PRO A 238 -10.39 -21.78 -0.19
CA PRO A 238 -10.84 -21.15 -1.42
C PRO A 238 -12.05 -21.91 -1.98
N VAL A 239 -13.11 -21.18 -2.27
CA VAL A 239 -14.35 -21.73 -2.87
C VAL A 239 -14.58 -21.23 -4.30
N LEU A 240 -13.89 -20.18 -4.69
CA LEU A 240 -13.93 -19.57 -6.02
C LEU A 240 -12.65 -18.76 -6.22
N GLY A 241 -11.86 -19.09 -7.25
CA GLY A 241 -10.72 -18.30 -7.71
C GLY A 241 -11.02 -17.72 -9.08
N CYS A 242 -10.61 -16.49 -9.35
CA CYS A 242 -10.84 -15.78 -10.59
C CYS A 242 -9.58 -15.02 -11.03
N GLY A 243 -9.17 -15.15 -12.28
CA GLY A 243 -7.99 -14.49 -12.84
C GLY A 243 -6.70 -15.29 -12.62
N ALA A 244 -5.56 -14.61 -12.75
CA ALA A 244 -4.26 -15.25 -12.53
C ALA A 244 -4.05 -15.48 -11.02
N GLU A 245 -3.97 -16.74 -10.61
CA GLU A 245 -3.39 -17.14 -9.34
C GLU A 245 -1.86 -17.16 -9.53
N ASP A 246 -1.12 -16.41 -8.72
CA ASP A 246 0.35 -16.50 -8.66
C ASP A 246 0.77 -17.74 -7.87
#